data_AF-A0A1M4SC19-F1
#
_entry.id   AF-A0A1M4SC19-F1
#
_cell.length_a   1.000
_cell.length_b   1.000
_cell.length_c   1.000
_cell.angle_alpha   90.00
_cell.angle_beta   90.00
_cell.angle_gamma   90.00
#
_symmetry.space_group_name_H-M   'P 1'
#
loop_
_entity.id
_entity.type
_entity.pdbx_description
1 polymer ?
#
loop_
_entity_poly.entity_id
_entity_poly.type
_entity_poly.pdbx_seq_one_letter_code
_entity_poly.pdbx_strand_id
1 'polypeptide(L)'
;MPIDYKRYPPNWKTEIRPAILKRANNCCEHCGVENYSIRDGKKIVLTIAHLDHDEENWNISYDRLAALCQRCHLRYDAKEKARRRKSDKNQLKLEL
;
A
#
# COMPACT_ATOMS: atom_id res chain seq x y z
N MET A 1 -8.94 -3.06 -4.43
CA MET A 1 -8.82 -1.98 -3.43
C MET A 1 -9.13 -0.68 -4.15
N PRO A 2 -10.36 -0.15 -4.04
CA PRO A 2 -10.59 1.23 -4.42
C PRO A 2 -9.76 2.13 -3.49
N ILE A 3 -9.03 3.09 -4.05
CA ILE A 3 -8.26 4.08 -3.29
C ILE A 3 -9.08 5.36 -3.24
N ASP A 4 -9.34 5.86 -2.04
CA ASP A 4 -9.86 7.22 -1.86
C ASP A 4 -8.70 8.19 -1.69
N TYR A 5 -8.37 8.91 -2.78
CA TYR A 5 -7.29 9.89 -2.78
C TYR A 5 -7.57 11.12 -1.90
N LYS A 6 -8.81 11.33 -1.43
CA LYS A 6 -9.14 12.44 -0.50
C LYS A 6 -8.50 12.26 0.88
N ARG A 7 -8.12 11.03 1.24
CA ARG A 7 -7.45 10.71 2.51
C ARG A 7 -5.94 10.92 2.47
N TYR A 8 -5.39 11.29 1.31
CA TYR A 8 -3.96 11.46 1.09
C TYR A 8 -3.61 12.94 0.96
N PRO A 9 -2.35 13.33 1.29
CA PRO A 9 -1.85 14.68 1.04
C PRO A 9 -2.03 15.11 -0.42
N PRO A 10 -2.30 16.39 -0.71
CA PRO A 10 -2.52 16.89 -2.08
C PRO A 10 -1.34 16.60 -3.03
N ASN A 11 -0.13 16.55 -2.50
CA ASN A 11 1.10 16.27 -3.25
C ASN A 11 1.38 14.76 -3.44
N TRP A 12 0.46 13.87 -3.07
CA TRP A 12 0.66 12.43 -3.18
C TRP A 12 1.00 11.97 -4.60
N LYS A 13 0.26 12.46 -5.59
CA LYS A 13 0.44 12.06 -7.00
C LYS A 13 1.59 12.81 -7.68
N THR A 14 1.89 14.03 -7.24
CA THR A 14 2.85 14.93 -7.88
C THR A 14 4.26 14.78 -7.33
N GLU A 15 4.40 14.44 -6.04
CA GLU A 15 5.70 14.43 -5.35
C GLU A 15 5.97 13.09 -4.67
N ILE A 16 5.11 12.69 -3.72
CA ILE A 16 5.40 11.54 -2.84
C ILE A 16 5.51 10.25 -3.65
N ARG A 17 4.48 9.89 -4.42
CA ARG A 17 4.50 8.65 -5.21
C ARG A 17 5.65 8.62 -6.22
N PRO A 18 5.90 9.65 -7.04
CA PRO A 18 7.06 9.69 -7.93
C PRO A 18 8.39 9.53 -7.19
N ALA A 19 8.57 10.18 -6.04
CA ALA A 19 9.79 10.10 -5.25
C ALA A 19 10.05 8.69 -4.73
N ILE A 20 9.03 8.00 -4.20
CA ILE A 20 9.18 6.61 -3.73
C ILE A 20 9.47 5.65 -4.88
N LEU A 21 8.82 5.81 -6.04
CA LEU A 21 9.13 4.98 -7.22
C LEU A 21 10.56 5.22 -7.72
N LYS A 22 11.03 6.47 -7.70
CA LYS A 22 12.41 6.81 -8.06
C LYS A 22 13.41 6.19 -7.08
N ARG A 23 13.15 6.30 -5.77
CA ARG A 23 13.97 5.66 -4.71
C ARG A 23 14.08 4.16 -4.93
N ALA A 24 12.97 3.52 -5.26
CA ALA A 24 12.89 2.08 -5.47
C ALA A 24 13.45 1.61 -6.83
N ASN A 25 14.05 2.50 -7.62
CA ASN A 25 14.49 2.25 -9.00
C ASN A 25 13.40 1.63 -9.87
N ASN A 26 12.15 2.06 -9.67
CA ASN A 26 10.96 1.52 -10.33
C ASN A 26 10.80 -0.01 -10.19
N CYS A 27 11.35 -0.59 -9.11
CA CYS A 27 11.28 -2.01 -8.77
C CYS A 27 10.61 -2.22 -7.41
N CYS A 28 10.01 -3.40 -7.22
CA CYS A 28 9.39 -3.78 -5.95
C CYS A 28 10.46 -3.93 -4.86
N GLU A 29 10.36 -3.18 -3.76
CA GLU A 29 11.36 -3.20 -2.68
C GLU A 29 11.41 -4.53 -1.89
N HIS A 30 10.41 -5.40 -2.06
CA HIS A 30 10.41 -6.74 -1.43
C HIS A 30 10.92 -7.87 -2.33
N CYS A 31 10.82 -7.74 -3.66
CA CYS A 31 11.14 -8.86 -4.55
C CYS A 31 11.85 -8.47 -5.85
N GLY A 32 12.23 -7.21 -6.01
CA GLY A 32 13.01 -6.70 -7.14
C GLY A 32 12.27 -6.63 -8.47
N VAL A 33 11.00 -7.05 -8.56
CA VAL A 33 10.30 -7.09 -9.84
C VAL A 33 10.03 -5.69 -10.37
N GLU A 34 10.32 -5.48 -11.65
CA GLU A 34 10.15 -4.19 -12.31
C GLU A 34 8.68 -3.81 -12.45
N ASN A 35 8.37 -2.53 -12.26
CA ASN A 35 7.05 -1.98 -12.52
C ASN A 35 6.69 -2.13 -14.00
N TYR A 36 5.43 -2.44 -14.29
CA TYR A 36 4.89 -2.64 -15.64
C TYR A 36 5.41 -3.86 -16.41
N SER A 37 6.33 -4.65 -15.84
CA SER A 37 6.69 -5.96 -16.37
C SER A 37 5.49 -6.92 -16.39
N ILE A 38 5.59 -7.99 -17.17
CA ILE A 38 4.54 -9.01 -17.29
C ILE A 38 4.93 -10.24 -16.46
N ARG A 39 4.02 -10.72 -15.62
CA ARG A 39 4.12 -12.01 -14.93
C ARG A 39 2.79 -12.74 -15.02
N ASP A 40 2.81 -13.99 -15.46
CA ASP A 40 1.62 -14.84 -15.63
C ASP A 40 0.53 -14.17 -16.50
N GLY A 41 0.94 -13.48 -17.56
CA GLY A 41 0.04 -12.75 -18.47
C GLY A 41 -0.58 -11.48 -17.88
N LYS A 42 -0.17 -11.05 -16.68
CA LYS A 42 -0.68 -9.86 -16.01
C LYS A 42 0.39 -8.78 -15.89
N LYS A 43 -0.01 -7.54 -16.13
CA LYS A 43 0.84 -6.36 -15.92
C LYS A 43 1.05 -6.14 -14.43
N ILE A 44 2.30 -6.12 -14.01
CA ILE A 44 2.67 -5.79 -12.64
C ILE A 44 2.56 -4.27 -12.47
N VAL A 45 1.88 -3.84 -11.42
CA VAL A 45 1.82 -2.43 -11.04
C VAL A 45 2.37 -2.27 -9.64
N LEU A 46 3.32 -1.35 -9.46
CA LEU A 46 3.77 -0.93 -8.14
C LEU A 46 2.78 0.05 -7.53
N THR A 47 2.52 -0.18 -6.26
CA THR A 47 1.69 0.63 -5.37
C THR A 47 2.52 1.03 -4.17
N ILE A 48 2.19 2.14 -3.53
CA ILE A 48 2.90 2.60 -2.34
C ILE A 48 2.19 2.05 -1.11
N ALA A 49 2.89 1.27 -0.30
CA ALA A 49 2.41 0.69 0.95
C ALA A 49 2.88 1.55 2.14
N HIS A 50 2.00 1.75 3.11
CA HIS A 50 2.34 2.33 4.42
C HIS A 50 2.82 1.21 5.35
N LEU A 51 4.08 1.28 5.81
CA LEU A 51 4.74 0.23 6.59
C LEU A 51 4.31 0.15 8.06
N ASP A 52 3.40 1.02 8.46
CA ASP A 52 2.77 1.14 9.76
C ASP A 52 1.26 0.83 9.73
N HIS A 53 0.70 0.61 8.54
CA HIS A 53 -0.75 0.54 8.26
C HIS A 53 -1.58 1.75 8.72
N ASP A 54 -0.93 2.89 8.91
CA ASP A 54 -1.53 4.18 9.25
C ASP A 54 -1.73 5.00 7.97
N GLU A 55 -2.95 4.93 7.45
CA GLU A 55 -3.38 5.63 6.23
C GLU A 55 -3.95 7.03 6.51
N GLU A 56 -4.00 7.45 7.78
CA GLU A 56 -4.61 8.72 8.21
C GLU A 56 -3.59 9.76 8.63
N ASN A 57 -2.33 9.37 8.82
CA ASN A 57 -1.26 10.32 9.07
C ASN A 57 -0.88 11.07 7.79
N TRP A 58 -1.27 12.35 7.71
CA TRP A 58 -0.93 13.24 6.60
C TRP A 58 0.55 13.68 6.61
N ASN A 59 1.24 13.57 7.74
CA ASN A 59 2.66 13.84 7.86
C ASN A 59 3.46 12.57 7.52
N ILE A 60 3.38 12.18 6.24
CA ILE A 60 3.97 10.94 5.73
C ILE A 60 5.47 11.14 5.50
N SER A 61 6.29 10.48 6.33
CA SER A 61 7.73 10.38 6.08
C SER A 61 8.05 9.24 5.11
N TYR A 62 9.04 9.42 4.25
CA TYR A 62 9.36 8.47 3.17
C TYR A 62 9.84 7.11 3.68
N ASP A 63 10.48 7.06 4.86
CA ASP A 63 10.90 5.82 5.52
C ASP A 63 9.72 4.92 5.93
N ARG A 64 8.52 5.51 6.07
CA ARG A 64 7.28 4.77 6.37
C ARG A 64 6.60 4.22 5.11
N LEU A 65 7.17 4.45 3.92
CA LEU A 65 6.59 4.04 2.64
C LEU A 65 7.46 3.02 1.92
N ALA A 66 6.82 2.12 1.16
CA ALA A 66 7.52 1.20 0.24
C ALA A 66 6.78 1.04 -1.10
N ALA A 67 7.52 0.99 -2.22
CA ALA A 67 7.01 0.61 -3.52
C ALA A 67 6.91 -0.91 -3.62
N LEU A 68 5.68 -1.44 -3.55
CA LEU A 68 5.42 -2.88 -3.57
C LEU A 68 4.55 -3.27 -4.77
N CYS A 69 4.89 -4.41 -5.40
CA CYS A 69 4.02 -5.01 -6.42
C CYS A 69 2.73 -5.54 -5.78
N GLN A 70 1.67 -5.70 -6.58
CA GLN A 70 0.36 -6.20 -6.15
C GLN A 70 0.46 -7.44 -5.24
N ARG A 71 1.30 -8.43 -5.59
CA ARG A 71 1.49 -9.66 -4.79
C ARG A 71 2.12 -9.38 -3.43
N CYS A 72 3.21 -8.60 -3.39
CA CYS A 72 3.93 -8.30 -2.16
C CYS A 72 3.10 -7.39 -1.24
N HIS A 73 2.41 -6.40 -1.80
CA HIS A 73 1.55 -5.50 -1.05
C HIS A 73 0.38 -6.27 -0.43
N LEU A 74 -0.33 -7.11 -1.20
CA LEU A 74 -1.43 -7.91 -0.67
C LEU A 74 -0.99 -8.88 0.44
N ARG A 75 0.22 -9.44 0.32
CA ARG A 75 0.79 -10.30 1.36
C ARG A 75 1.14 -9.52 2.62
N TYR A 76 1.70 -8.32 2.47
CA TYR A 76 2.03 -7.44 3.59
C TYR A 76 0.77 -7.08 4.40
N ASP A 77 -0.28 -6.63 3.72
CA ASP A 77 -1.55 -6.22 4.35
C ASP A 77 -2.36 -7.40 4.94
N ALA A 78 -2.04 -8.65 4.60
CA ALA A 78 -2.93 -9.79 4.88
C ALA A 78 -3.23 -9.94 6.37
N LYS A 79 -2.22 -9.74 7.22
CA LYS A 79 -2.37 -9.83 8.69
C LYS A 79 -3.25 -8.71 9.23
N GLU A 80 -3.01 -7.47 8.79
CA GLU A 80 -3.79 -6.31 9.23
C GLU A 80 -5.25 -6.38 8.76
N LYS A 81 -5.48 -6.81 7.52
CA LYS A 81 -6.83 -7.07 7.00
C LYS A 81 -7.56 -8.14 7.81
N ALA A 82 -6.86 -9.19 8.24
CA ALA A 82 -7.45 -10.21 9.12
C ALA A 82 -7.77 -9.65 10.52
N ARG A 83 -6.93 -8.77 11.07
CA ARG A 83 -7.15 -8.08 12.35
C ARG A 83 -8.40 -7.20 12.30
N ARG A 84 -8.50 -6.31 11.31
CA ARG A 84 -9.66 -5.39 11.14
C ARG A 84 -10.97 -6.16 11.00
N ARG A 85 -11.01 -7.20 10.15
CA ARG A 85 -12.20 -8.08 9.99
C ARG A 85 -12.66 -8.75 11.29
N LYS A 86 -11.73 -9.11 12.19
CA LYS A 86 -12.08 -9.69 13.50
C LYS A 86 -12.65 -8.62 14.42
N SER A 87 -12.07 -7.42 14.42
CA SER A 87 -12.55 -6.28 15.20
C SER A 87 -13.98 -5.90 14.80
N ASP A 88 -14.25 -5.75 13.51
CA ASP A 88 -15.57 -5.38 13.00
C ASP A 88 -16.64 -6.41 13.39
N LYS A 89 -16.31 -7.71 13.30
CA LYS A 89 -17.20 -8.80 13.73
C LYS A 89 -17.46 -8.77 15.24
N ASN A 90 -16.45 -8.45 16.04
CA ASN A 90 -16.61 -8.35 17.49
C ASN A 90 -17.45 -7.13 17.88
N GLN A 91 -17.29 -6.01 17.18
CA GLN A 91 -18.10 -4.81 17.40
C GLN A 91 -19.58 -5.07 17.09
N LEU A 92 -19.90 -5.65 15.93
CA LEU A 92 -21.28 -6.03 15.60
C LEU A 92 -21.90 -7.01 16.62
N LYS A 93 -21.08 -7.87 17.25
CA LYS A 93 -21.56 -8.82 18.25
C LYS A 93 -21.81 -8.17 19.62
N LEU A 94 -21.15 -7.06 19.93
CA LEU A 94 -21.31 -6.35 21.20
C LEU A 94 -22.49 -5.36 21.17
N GLU A 95 -22.92 -4.97 19.98
CA GLU A 95 -24.06 -4.07 19.72
C GLU A 95 -25.41 -4.83 19.54
N LEU A 96 -25.40 -6.16 19.73
CA LEU A 96 -26.57 -7.06 19.72
C LEU A 96 -26.86 -7.60 21.12
#